data_AF-A0A1X7RC78-F1
#
_entry.id   AF-A0A1X7RC78-F1
#
_cell.length_a   1.000
_cell.length_b   1.000
_cell.length_c   1.000
_cell.angle_alpha   90.00
_cell.angle_beta   90.00
_cell.angle_gamma   90.00
#
_symmetry.space_group_name_H-M   'P 1'
#
loop_
_entity.id
_entity.type
_entity.pdbx_description
1 polymer ?
#
loop_
_entity_poly.entity_id
_entity_poly.type
_entity_poly.pdbx_seq_one_letter_code
_entity_poly.pdbx_strand_id
1 'polypeptide(L)'
;MAFMLRRPFAVAGALAKELPKTAPKSAFRSFQTQAQAPIKQHSILKQSTPLRSAFGSSQQNAFRQTFRQSSRGYQTQAPANPLAQGNITQRLIYGGAIFGGTLVAINFMFNRETREDGGMPPFERSYLNDTFMHTGLGIGIIGVAARALHMSGWSYRLMSANPWLVLGIGLVGSIGTMMGCRATSPDNYVVKYGLWAGFNLTQAALLSPMLFFHPAILARAGLYTVGMMGSIAFVGATAKQEKYLYIGGPLLAGVAIVALSGLAPLVLPVTATRTLMLTEKLWLYGGLAVFGGFTLYDTQKILAHARMAERGLFRRDAVNESISLELDFINIFVRMVQILAMQQGRRK
;
A
#
# COMPACT_ATOMS: atom_id res chain seq x y z
N MET A 1 -21.18 7.88 53.92
CA MET A 1 -22.45 7.25 54.32
C MET A 1 -23.30 7.17 53.05
N ALA A 2 -23.46 5.97 52.49
CA ALA A 2 -24.71 5.20 52.46
C ALA A 2 -25.82 5.81 51.57
N PHE A 3 -26.64 5.12 50.79
CA PHE A 3 -26.72 3.79 50.19
C PHE A 3 -28.03 3.88 49.35
N MET A 4 -28.06 3.28 48.16
CA MET A 4 -29.21 2.66 47.46
C MET A 4 -30.60 3.33 47.40
N LEU A 5 -31.13 3.44 46.18
CA LEU A 5 -32.55 3.28 45.80
C LEU A 5 -32.58 3.09 44.27
N ARG A 6 -33.36 2.24 43.60
CA ARG A 6 -34.27 1.14 43.88
C ARG A 6 -34.50 0.45 42.51
N ARG A 7 -34.79 -0.86 42.52
CA ARG A 7 -35.26 -1.66 41.37
C ARG A 7 -36.60 -1.14 40.81
N PRO A 8 -37.02 -1.62 39.62
CA PRO A 8 -38.37 -2.19 39.58
C PRO A 8 -38.44 -3.57 38.90
N PHE A 9 -39.27 -4.42 39.50
CA PHE A 9 -39.75 -5.70 38.98
C PHE A 9 -40.96 -5.50 38.06
N ALA A 10 -41.17 -6.53 37.23
CA ALA A 10 -42.22 -6.75 36.23
C ALA A 10 -43.67 -6.59 36.70
N VAL A 11 -44.57 -6.27 35.75
CA VAL A 11 -45.97 -6.76 35.71
C VAL A 11 -46.38 -6.99 34.25
N ALA A 12 -47.00 -8.14 34.00
CA ALA A 12 -47.60 -8.59 32.75
C ALA A 12 -49.11 -8.28 32.71
N GLY A 13 -49.71 -8.25 31.52
CA GLY A 13 -51.08 -8.77 31.33
C GLY A 13 -52.15 -7.85 30.70
N ALA A 14 -52.39 -8.09 29.41
CA ALA A 14 -53.69 -8.48 28.79
C ALA A 14 -54.74 -7.46 28.30
N LEU A 15 -55.43 -7.94 27.22
CA LEU A 15 -56.70 -7.57 26.54
C LEU A 15 -56.59 -6.57 25.36
N ALA A 16 -56.68 -6.93 24.07
CA ALA A 16 -57.56 -7.80 23.23
C ALA A 16 -58.73 -7.03 22.56
N LYS A 17 -58.93 -7.32 21.26
CA LYS A 17 -60.03 -7.00 20.29
C LYS A 17 -59.56 -6.15 19.08
N GLU A 18 -59.78 -6.44 17.79
CA GLU A 18 -60.74 -7.32 17.08
C GLU A 18 -60.18 -7.85 15.72
N LEU A 19 -60.81 -8.92 15.22
CA LEU A 19 -60.71 -9.54 13.88
C LEU A 19 -62.00 -9.21 13.08
N PRO A 20 -62.04 -9.29 11.73
CA PRO A 20 -62.55 -10.53 11.12
C PRO A 20 -61.98 -10.95 9.73
N LYS A 21 -61.73 -12.27 9.62
CA LYS A 21 -62.15 -13.26 8.59
C LYS A 21 -61.97 -12.96 7.08
N THR A 22 -61.27 -13.85 6.37
CA THR A 22 -61.84 -14.84 5.41
C THR A 22 -60.75 -15.73 4.78
N ALA A 23 -61.05 -17.02 4.62
CA ALA A 23 -60.26 -18.04 3.91
C ALA A 23 -61.18 -18.73 2.87
N PRO A 24 -60.62 -19.36 1.82
CA PRO A 24 -60.76 -20.83 1.68
C PRO A 24 -59.49 -21.48 1.08
N LYS A 25 -58.96 -22.57 1.65
CA LYS A 25 -59.31 -24.00 1.49
C LYS A 25 -59.19 -24.56 0.06
N SER A 26 -58.20 -25.43 -0.06
CA SER A 26 -57.77 -26.32 -1.13
C SER A 26 -58.87 -27.25 -1.64
N ALA A 27 -58.98 -27.38 -2.96
CA ALA A 27 -59.83 -28.39 -3.61
C ALA A 27 -58.96 -29.52 -4.18
N PHE A 28 -59.27 -30.75 -3.75
CA PHE A 28 -58.87 -32.00 -4.39
C PHE A 28 -59.53 -32.12 -5.77
N ARG A 29 -58.78 -32.64 -6.76
CA ARG A 29 -59.38 -33.35 -7.90
C ARG A 29 -58.46 -34.48 -8.36
N SER A 30 -59.00 -35.70 -8.29
CA SER A 30 -58.42 -36.98 -8.71
C SER A 30 -58.98 -37.43 -10.07
N PHE A 31 -58.44 -38.55 -10.57
CA PHE A 31 -58.80 -39.36 -11.76
C PHE A 31 -58.16 -38.87 -13.09
N GLN A 32 -57.56 -39.69 -13.96
CA GLN A 32 -57.46 -41.16 -14.08
C GLN A 32 -56.30 -41.56 -15.02
N THR A 33 -55.99 -42.85 -14.98
CA THR A 33 -54.94 -43.72 -15.55
C THR A 33 -54.71 -43.80 -17.08
N GLN A 34 -53.45 -44.06 -17.49
CA GLN A 34 -52.95 -45.05 -18.49
C GLN A 34 -51.45 -44.74 -18.74
N ALA A 35 -50.48 -45.63 -18.95
CA ALA A 35 -50.32 -47.09 -18.95
C ALA A 35 -48.80 -47.40 -18.75
N GLN A 36 -48.47 -48.63 -18.36
CA GLN A 36 -47.15 -49.12 -17.97
C GLN A 36 -46.19 -49.40 -19.16
N ALA A 37 -44.88 -49.23 -18.94
CA ALA A 37 -43.80 -49.97 -19.62
C ALA A 37 -42.57 -50.11 -18.69
N PRO A 38 -41.73 -51.16 -18.83
CA PRO A 38 -41.05 -51.79 -17.71
C PRO A 38 -39.67 -51.23 -17.37
N ILE A 39 -39.31 -51.51 -16.12
CA ILE A 39 -38.10 -51.15 -15.38
C ILE A 39 -36.82 -51.71 -16.05
N LYS A 40 -35.84 -50.83 -16.29
CA LYS A 40 -34.41 -51.21 -16.30
C LYS A 40 -33.74 -50.58 -15.07
N GLN A 41 -33.34 -51.45 -14.14
CA GLN A 41 -32.53 -51.08 -12.98
C GLN A 41 -31.13 -50.66 -13.44
N HIS A 42 -30.78 -49.39 -13.24
CA HIS A 42 -29.39 -48.98 -13.12
C HIS A 42 -29.19 -48.45 -11.71
N SER A 43 -28.53 -49.24 -10.88
CA SER A 43 -28.05 -48.86 -9.56
C SER A 43 -27.00 -47.76 -9.69
N ILE A 44 -27.40 -46.50 -9.56
CA ILE A 44 -26.47 -45.39 -9.36
C ILE A 44 -26.30 -45.22 -7.86
N LEU A 45 -25.19 -45.74 -7.33
CA LEU A 45 -24.65 -45.35 -6.03
C LEU A 45 -24.51 -43.82 -6.03
N LYS A 46 -25.39 -43.12 -5.30
CA LYS A 46 -25.19 -41.72 -4.96
C LYS A 46 -24.00 -41.64 -4.00
N GLN A 47 -22.81 -41.40 -4.54
CA GLN A 47 -21.70 -40.86 -3.77
C GLN A 47 -22.14 -39.49 -3.23
N SER A 48 -22.38 -39.42 -1.93
CA SER A 48 -22.50 -38.16 -1.22
C SER A 48 -21.15 -37.45 -1.25
N THR A 49 -20.97 -36.54 -2.20
CA THR A 49 -19.86 -35.57 -2.15
C THR A 49 -20.08 -34.66 -0.95
N PRO A 50 -19.11 -34.54 -0.02
CA PRO A 50 -19.25 -33.61 1.09
C PRO A 50 -19.24 -32.17 0.55
N LEU A 51 -20.23 -31.38 0.95
CA LEU A 51 -20.26 -29.92 0.80
C LEU A 51 -19.13 -29.29 1.65
N ARG A 52 -17.89 -29.45 1.21
CA ARG A 52 -16.70 -28.78 1.74
C ARG A 52 -15.82 -28.40 0.57
N SER A 53 -16.04 -27.21 0.00
CA SER A 53 -15.01 -26.45 -0.76
C SER A 53 -15.52 -25.24 -1.56
N ALA A 54 -16.82 -24.93 -1.62
CA ALA A 54 -17.28 -23.81 -2.46
C ALA A 54 -17.02 -22.40 -1.87
N PHE A 55 -16.77 -22.28 -0.55
CA PHE A 55 -16.54 -20.99 0.11
C PHE A 55 -15.06 -20.66 0.39
N GLY A 56 -14.14 -21.59 0.16
CA GLY A 56 -12.70 -21.38 0.41
C GLY A 56 -11.90 -20.94 -0.83
N SER A 57 -12.32 -21.37 -2.03
CA SER A 57 -11.60 -21.11 -3.28
C SER A 57 -11.88 -19.71 -3.88
N SER A 58 -13.03 -19.11 -3.57
CA SER A 58 -13.39 -17.77 -4.06
C SER A 58 -12.59 -16.65 -3.38
N GLN A 59 -12.26 -16.76 -2.09
CA GLN A 59 -11.48 -15.74 -1.37
C GLN A 59 -9.96 -15.85 -1.60
N GLN A 60 -9.42 -17.06 -1.77
CA GLN A 60 -8.02 -17.25 -2.16
C GLN A 60 -7.73 -16.70 -3.57
N ASN A 61 -8.77 -16.64 -4.40
CA ASN A 61 -8.71 -16.02 -5.71
C ASN A 61 -8.68 -14.50 -5.65
N ALA A 62 -9.23 -13.84 -4.61
CA ALA A 62 -9.23 -12.38 -4.54
C ALA A 62 -7.81 -11.80 -4.45
N PHE A 63 -6.96 -12.28 -3.54
CA PHE A 63 -5.56 -11.82 -3.43
C PHE A 63 -4.70 -12.21 -4.64
N ARG A 64 -4.90 -13.42 -5.17
CA ARG A 64 -4.25 -13.87 -6.42
C ARG A 64 -4.72 -13.06 -7.63
N GLN A 65 -5.95 -12.57 -7.63
CA GLN A 65 -6.52 -11.72 -8.67
C GLN A 65 -6.08 -10.26 -8.49
N THR A 66 -5.94 -9.71 -7.28
CA THR A 66 -5.35 -8.36 -7.13
C THR A 66 -3.91 -8.31 -7.68
N PHE A 67 -3.16 -9.42 -7.58
CA PHE A 67 -1.81 -9.54 -8.16
C PHE A 67 -1.78 -9.95 -9.65
N ARG A 68 -2.81 -10.65 -10.17
CA ARG A 68 -2.86 -11.13 -11.58
C ARG A 68 -3.72 -10.26 -12.51
N GLN A 69 -4.69 -9.54 -11.98
CA GLN A 69 -5.78 -8.91 -12.73
C GLN A 69 -5.49 -7.44 -13.10
N SER A 70 -4.42 -6.85 -12.56
CA SER A 70 -3.81 -5.63 -13.10
C SER A 70 -3.38 -5.77 -14.58
N SER A 71 -3.43 -6.98 -15.15
CA SER A 71 -3.16 -7.28 -16.56
C SER A 71 -4.35 -7.07 -17.52
N ARG A 72 -5.59 -6.89 -17.04
CA ARG A 72 -6.79 -6.84 -17.92
C ARG A 72 -7.58 -5.54 -17.75
N GLY A 73 -7.10 -4.46 -18.38
CA GLY A 73 -7.89 -3.23 -18.50
C GLY A 73 -7.20 -1.94 -18.94
N TYR A 74 -5.92 -1.97 -19.32
CA TYR A 74 -5.15 -0.74 -19.56
C TYR A 74 -4.89 -0.49 -21.04
N GLN A 75 -5.94 -0.07 -21.76
CA GLN A 75 -5.83 0.50 -23.11
C GLN A 75 -5.68 2.03 -23.05
N THR A 76 -4.46 2.52 -22.82
CA THR A 76 -4.06 3.88 -23.20
C THR A 76 -2.66 3.79 -23.79
N GLN A 77 -2.50 3.99 -25.10
CA GLN A 77 -1.20 3.92 -25.78
C GLN A 77 -0.16 4.76 -25.01
N ALA A 78 0.95 4.13 -24.60
CA ALA A 78 2.08 4.89 -24.09
C ALA A 78 2.65 5.72 -25.26
N PRO A 79 2.94 7.01 -25.08
CA PRO A 79 3.56 7.80 -26.14
C PRO A 79 4.87 7.14 -26.58
N ALA A 80 5.20 7.27 -27.86
CA ALA A 80 6.45 6.75 -28.43
C ALA A 80 7.62 7.18 -27.55
N ASN A 81 8.48 6.25 -27.15
CA ASN A 81 9.63 6.56 -26.30
C ASN A 81 10.81 6.93 -27.19
N PRO A 82 11.12 8.23 -27.40
CA PRO A 82 12.22 8.66 -28.27
C PRO A 82 13.59 8.22 -27.76
N LEU A 83 13.70 7.81 -26.48
CA LEU A 83 14.94 7.29 -25.89
C LEU A 83 15.19 5.81 -26.19
N ALA A 84 14.22 5.11 -26.80
CA ALA A 84 14.33 3.69 -27.13
C ALA A 84 15.14 3.43 -28.42
N GLN A 85 15.27 4.42 -29.30
CA GLN A 85 16.02 4.34 -30.56
C GLN A 85 17.09 5.44 -30.58
N GLY A 86 18.35 5.06 -30.75
CA GLY A 86 19.48 5.99 -30.78
C GLY A 86 20.71 5.50 -30.01
N ASN A 87 21.88 6.03 -30.38
CA ASN A 87 23.16 5.76 -29.73
C ASN A 87 23.16 6.26 -28.27
N ILE A 88 23.97 5.69 -27.37
CA ILE A 88 23.98 6.03 -25.93
C ILE A 88 24.17 7.54 -25.73
N THR A 89 25.04 8.16 -26.53
CA THR A 89 25.28 9.61 -26.51
C THR A 89 24.03 10.41 -26.87
N GLN A 90 23.26 9.98 -27.88
CA GLN A 90 22.00 10.63 -28.23
C GLN A 90 20.99 10.49 -27.09
N ARG A 91 20.87 9.31 -26.47
CA ARG A 91 19.97 9.10 -25.32
C ARG A 91 20.35 9.98 -24.13
N LEU A 92 21.64 10.15 -23.86
CA LEU A 92 22.14 11.05 -22.82
C LEU A 92 21.84 12.51 -23.13
N ILE A 93 22.04 12.95 -24.38
CA ILE A 93 21.76 14.32 -24.81
C ILE A 93 20.26 14.60 -24.75
N TYR A 94 19.42 13.75 -25.33
CA TYR A 94 17.96 13.90 -25.27
C TYR A 94 17.44 13.83 -23.84
N GLY A 95 17.95 12.89 -23.03
CA GLY A 95 17.59 12.80 -21.62
C GLY A 95 18.00 14.04 -20.82
N GLY A 96 19.22 14.53 -21.04
CA GLY A 96 19.75 15.74 -20.42
C GLY A 96 18.99 17.00 -20.85
N ALA A 97 18.61 17.12 -22.12
CA ALA A 97 17.84 18.23 -22.65
C ALA A 97 16.41 18.26 -22.09
N ILE A 98 15.73 17.11 -22.01
CA ILE A 98 14.42 17.01 -21.38
C ILE A 98 14.53 17.41 -19.90
N PHE A 99 15.50 16.86 -19.17
CA PHE A 99 15.69 17.15 -17.75
C PHE A 99 16.01 18.63 -17.50
N GLY A 100 17.04 19.17 -18.18
CA GLY A 100 17.45 20.56 -18.05
C GLY A 100 16.37 21.54 -18.51
N GLY A 101 15.71 21.27 -19.64
CA GLY A 101 14.61 22.08 -20.14
C GLY A 101 13.42 22.11 -19.17
N THR A 102 13.11 20.97 -18.54
CA THR A 102 12.05 20.91 -17.53
C THR A 102 12.41 21.72 -16.28
N LEU A 103 13.67 21.70 -15.82
CA LEU A 103 14.11 22.51 -14.69
C LEU A 103 13.99 24.01 -14.96
N VAL A 104 14.42 24.45 -16.15
CA VAL A 104 14.30 25.86 -16.56
C VAL A 104 12.83 26.26 -16.69
N ALA A 105 12.00 25.43 -17.32
CA ALA A 105 10.57 25.69 -17.48
C ALA A 105 9.85 25.77 -16.12
N ILE A 106 10.16 24.88 -15.18
CA ILE A 106 9.60 24.92 -13.82
C ILE A 106 10.05 26.18 -13.09
N ASN A 107 11.33 26.55 -13.19
CA ASN A 107 11.85 27.75 -12.55
C ASN A 107 11.15 29.01 -13.07
N PHE A 108 10.98 29.10 -14.39
CA PHE A 108 10.29 30.21 -15.05
C PHE A 108 8.78 30.25 -14.72
N MET A 109 8.10 29.10 -14.73
CA MET A 109 6.65 29.02 -14.51
C MET A 109 6.26 29.25 -13.04
N PHE A 110 7.04 28.71 -12.09
CA PHE A 110 6.66 28.68 -10.68
C PHE A 110 7.41 29.69 -9.82
N ASN A 111 8.23 30.57 -10.42
CA ASN A 111 9.11 31.56 -9.77
C ASN A 111 9.54 31.11 -8.37
N ARG A 112 10.27 30.00 -8.36
CA ARG A 112 10.46 29.21 -7.14
C ARG A 112 11.24 30.00 -6.11
N GLU A 113 10.60 30.30 -4.99
CA GLU A 113 11.26 30.79 -3.77
C GLU A 113 12.24 29.72 -3.26
N THR A 114 13.50 29.87 -3.68
CA THR A 114 14.64 29.13 -3.13
C THR A 114 15.11 29.82 -1.86
N ARG A 115 15.78 29.08 -0.98
CA ARG A 115 16.24 29.63 0.31
C ARG A 115 17.12 30.87 0.08
N GLU A 116 16.84 31.94 0.82
CA GLU A 116 17.51 33.25 0.71
C GLU A 116 18.90 33.29 1.41
N ASP A 117 19.21 32.28 2.24
CA ASP A 117 20.42 32.21 3.08
C ASP A 117 21.70 31.71 2.37
N GLY A 118 21.74 31.60 1.04
CA GLY A 118 22.99 31.30 0.30
C GLY A 118 23.62 29.90 0.52
N GLY A 119 22.96 28.97 1.20
CA GLY A 119 23.43 27.59 1.39
C GLY A 119 22.66 26.82 2.46
N MET A 120 22.92 25.51 2.60
CA MET A 120 22.42 24.72 3.73
C MET A 120 23.40 24.76 4.89
N PRO A 121 22.98 25.20 6.11
CA PRO A 121 23.81 25.15 7.30
C PRO A 121 24.48 23.76 7.46
N PRO A 122 25.76 23.70 7.89
CA PRO A 122 26.47 22.44 8.01
C PRO A 122 25.75 21.42 8.91
N PHE A 123 25.08 21.88 9.96
CA PHE A 123 24.32 21.03 10.86
C PHE A 123 23.13 20.38 10.16
N GLU A 124 22.26 21.16 9.52
CA GLU A 124 21.13 20.69 8.71
C GLU A 124 21.57 19.68 7.64
N ARG A 125 22.66 19.99 6.94
CA ARG A 125 23.21 19.11 5.90
C ARG A 125 23.69 17.79 6.47
N SER A 126 24.41 17.79 7.59
CA SER A 126 24.88 16.57 8.24
C SER A 126 23.71 15.71 8.71
N TYR A 127 22.68 16.32 9.29
CA TYR A 127 21.49 15.63 9.77
C TYR A 127 20.72 14.98 8.61
N LEU A 128 20.52 15.74 7.54
CA LEU A 128 19.85 15.26 6.34
C LEU A 128 20.62 14.09 5.71
N ASN A 129 21.94 14.23 5.55
CA ASN A 129 22.80 13.18 5.00
C ASN A 129 22.73 11.91 5.85
N ASP A 130 22.87 12.02 7.16
CA ASP A 130 22.78 10.87 8.07
C ASP A 130 21.42 10.17 7.94
N THR A 131 20.33 10.93 7.83
CA THR A 131 18.99 10.37 7.66
C THR A 131 18.89 9.59 6.34
N PHE A 132 19.38 10.16 5.24
CA PHE A 132 19.42 9.47 3.94
C PHE A 132 20.34 8.25 3.92
N MET A 133 21.45 8.28 4.65
CA MET A 133 22.32 7.11 4.81
C MET A 133 21.62 5.98 5.54
N HIS A 134 20.91 6.27 6.62
CA HIS A 134 20.10 5.27 7.31
C HIS A 134 18.99 4.73 6.41
N THR A 135 18.25 5.59 5.71
CA THR A 135 17.22 5.17 4.75
C THR A 135 17.80 4.27 3.65
N GLY A 136 18.93 4.66 3.06
CA GLY A 136 19.61 3.86 2.03
C GLY A 136 20.08 2.50 2.55
N LEU A 137 20.60 2.46 3.78
CA LEU A 137 21.00 1.23 4.46
C LEU A 137 19.77 0.35 4.73
N GLY A 138 18.68 0.92 5.25
CA GLY A 138 17.43 0.22 5.52
C GLY A 138 16.85 -0.42 4.26
N ILE A 139 16.76 0.33 3.17
CA ILE A 139 16.33 -0.19 1.85
C ILE A 139 17.27 -1.30 1.36
N GLY A 140 18.58 -1.15 1.56
CA GLY A 140 19.58 -2.18 1.24
C GLY A 140 19.33 -3.48 2.03
N ILE A 141 19.12 -3.37 3.35
CA ILE A 141 18.75 -4.50 4.21
C ILE A 141 17.46 -5.14 3.71
N ILE A 142 16.43 -4.35 3.41
CA ILE A 142 15.14 -4.84 2.89
C ILE A 142 15.36 -5.66 1.62
N GLY A 143 16.13 -5.15 0.66
CA GLY A 143 16.39 -5.83 -0.60
C GLY A 143 17.11 -7.17 -0.42
N VAL A 144 18.16 -7.19 0.40
CA VAL A 144 18.93 -8.41 0.69
C VAL A 144 18.09 -9.42 1.47
N ALA A 145 17.41 -8.98 2.52
CA ALA A 145 16.55 -9.83 3.35
C ALA A 145 15.36 -10.37 2.56
N ALA A 146 14.71 -9.56 1.73
CA ALA A 146 13.60 -10.00 0.89
C ALA A 146 14.06 -11.10 -0.07
N ARG A 147 15.27 -10.96 -0.66
CA ARG A 147 15.88 -12.00 -1.50
C ARG A 147 16.14 -13.27 -0.70
N ALA A 148 16.74 -13.18 0.47
CA ALA A 148 17.01 -14.34 1.32
C ALA A 148 15.71 -15.06 1.72
N LEU A 149 14.67 -14.32 2.10
CA LEU A 149 13.35 -14.86 2.43
C LEU A 149 12.68 -15.52 1.22
N HIS A 150 12.78 -14.91 0.04
CA HIS A 150 12.23 -15.51 -1.17
C HIS A 150 12.91 -16.85 -1.50
N MET A 151 14.24 -16.91 -1.41
CA MET A 151 15.01 -18.13 -1.65
C MET A 151 14.75 -19.22 -0.61
N SER A 152 14.40 -18.87 0.63
CA SER A 152 14.02 -19.84 1.68
C SER A 152 12.59 -20.37 1.55
N GLY A 153 11.84 -19.95 0.53
CA GLY A 153 10.45 -20.35 0.30
C GLY A 153 9.43 -19.58 1.15
N TRP A 154 9.84 -18.55 1.89
CA TRP A 154 8.94 -17.69 2.68
C TRP A 154 7.84 -17.07 1.81
N SER A 155 8.20 -16.59 0.61
CA SER A 155 7.25 -15.96 -0.31
C SER A 155 6.08 -16.89 -0.69
N TYR A 156 6.34 -18.19 -0.87
CA TYR A 156 5.30 -19.17 -1.16
C TYR A 156 4.39 -19.42 0.05
N ARG A 157 4.98 -19.51 1.25
CA ARG A 157 4.24 -19.69 2.52
C ARG A 157 3.34 -18.49 2.81
N LEU A 158 3.83 -17.29 2.53
CA LEU A 158 3.07 -16.05 2.73
C LEU A 158 1.91 -15.94 1.74
N MET A 159 2.08 -16.38 0.49
CA MET A 159 1.01 -16.40 -0.51
C MET A 159 -0.04 -17.51 -0.29
N SER A 160 0.28 -18.57 0.44
CA SER A 160 -0.67 -19.62 0.80
C SER A 160 -1.34 -19.39 2.17
N ALA A 161 -0.80 -18.48 2.98
CA ALA A 161 -1.37 -18.09 4.26
C ALA A 161 -2.67 -17.28 4.10
N ASN A 162 -3.44 -17.19 5.18
CA ASN A 162 -4.67 -16.39 5.20
C ASN A 162 -4.33 -14.90 5.02
N PRO A 163 -4.89 -14.20 4.01
CA PRO A 163 -4.60 -12.79 3.75
C PRO A 163 -4.81 -11.88 4.97
N TRP A 164 -5.83 -12.14 5.79
CA TRP A 164 -6.09 -11.35 7.00
C TRP A 164 -5.03 -11.54 8.08
N LEU A 165 -4.50 -12.76 8.18
CA LEU A 165 -3.42 -13.06 9.13
C LEU A 165 -2.12 -12.41 8.69
N VAL A 166 -1.80 -12.46 7.38
CA VAL A 166 -0.62 -11.81 6.82
C VAL A 166 -0.71 -10.29 6.99
N LEU A 167 -1.88 -9.69 6.70
CA LEU A 167 -2.11 -8.27 6.91
C LEU A 167 -2.03 -7.90 8.39
N GLY A 168 -2.69 -8.65 9.28
CA GLY A 168 -2.70 -8.38 10.71
C GLY A 168 -1.32 -8.49 11.34
N ILE A 169 -0.62 -9.60 11.16
CA ILE A 169 0.72 -9.82 11.72
C ILE A 169 1.73 -8.87 11.08
N GLY A 170 1.65 -8.66 9.76
CA GLY A 170 2.50 -7.70 9.05
C GLY A 170 2.34 -6.29 9.58
N LEU A 171 1.10 -5.85 9.78
CA LEU A 171 0.78 -4.53 10.29
C LEU A 171 1.20 -4.36 11.76
N VAL A 172 0.90 -5.34 12.62
CA VAL A 172 1.31 -5.31 14.03
C VAL A 172 2.84 -5.35 14.15
N GLY A 173 3.52 -6.18 13.36
CA GLY A 173 4.97 -6.27 13.33
C GLY A 173 5.62 -4.96 12.86
N SER A 174 5.14 -4.42 11.75
CA SER A 174 5.68 -3.18 11.17
C SER A 174 5.39 -1.96 12.05
N ILE A 175 4.15 -1.76 12.48
CA ILE A 175 3.77 -0.63 13.34
C ILE A 175 4.37 -0.79 14.73
N GLY A 176 4.38 -1.99 15.31
CA GLY A 176 4.93 -2.25 16.63
C GLY A 176 6.43 -1.99 16.71
N THR A 177 7.20 -2.47 15.72
CA THR A 177 8.65 -2.21 15.66
C THR A 177 8.96 -0.73 15.36
N MET A 178 8.18 -0.08 14.49
CA MET A 178 8.27 1.36 14.24
C MET A 178 7.98 2.19 15.51
N MET A 179 6.86 1.92 16.20
CA MET A 179 6.49 2.61 17.43
C MET A 179 7.52 2.37 18.52
N GLY A 180 8.02 1.14 18.65
CA GLY A 180 9.10 0.81 19.56
C GLY A 180 10.37 1.60 19.26
N CYS A 181 10.79 1.67 17.99
CA CYS A 181 11.97 2.44 17.59
C CYS A 181 11.81 3.94 17.92
N ARG A 182 10.61 4.49 17.64
CA ARG A 182 10.29 5.90 17.94
C ARG A 182 10.25 6.21 19.43
N ALA A 183 9.77 5.28 20.25
CA ALA A 183 9.72 5.43 21.70
C ALA A 183 11.09 5.23 22.37
N THR A 184 12.03 4.58 21.70
CA THR A 184 13.36 4.29 22.26
C THR A 184 14.29 5.50 22.12
N SER A 185 14.90 5.91 23.23
CA SER A 185 15.87 6.99 23.23
C SER A 185 17.09 6.65 22.35
N PRO A 186 17.70 7.65 21.69
CA PRO A 186 18.94 7.45 20.92
C PRO A 186 20.10 6.86 21.75
N ASP A 187 20.08 7.05 23.08
CA ASP A 187 21.11 6.58 24.01
C ASP A 187 21.20 5.03 24.04
N ASN A 188 20.07 4.36 23.84
CA ASN A 188 20.00 2.90 23.78
C ASN A 188 20.14 2.39 22.34
N TYR A 189 21.33 2.59 21.76
CA TYR A 189 21.65 2.24 20.37
C TYR A 189 21.25 0.79 20.01
N VAL A 190 21.58 -0.19 20.84
CA VAL A 190 21.32 -1.61 20.55
C VAL A 190 19.83 -1.88 20.38
N VAL A 191 19.00 -1.37 21.29
CA VAL A 191 17.54 -1.55 21.23
C VAL A 191 16.95 -0.81 20.04
N LYS A 192 17.41 0.41 19.79
CA LYS A 192 16.93 1.23 18.69
C LYS A 192 17.22 0.61 17.33
N TYR A 193 18.47 0.22 17.08
CA TYR A 193 18.84 -0.43 15.82
C TYR A 193 18.30 -1.84 15.71
N GLY A 194 18.08 -2.55 16.82
CA GLY A 194 17.35 -3.81 16.84
C GLY A 194 15.90 -3.66 16.38
N LEU A 195 15.20 -2.63 16.86
CA LEU A 195 13.82 -2.33 16.46
C LEU A 195 13.75 -1.79 15.04
N TRP A 196 14.69 -0.94 14.63
CA TRP A 196 14.82 -0.47 13.25
C TRP A 196 15.13 -1.61 12.26
N ALA A 197 16.03 -2.53 12.62
CA ALA A 197 16.28 -3.74 11.84
C ALA A 197 15.05 -4.65 11.81
N GLY A 198 14.35 -4.80 12.94
CA GLY A 198 13.08 -5.52 13.03
C GLY A 198 12.03 -4.95 12.07
N PHE A 199 11.88 -3.63 12.04
CA PHE A 199 11.04 -2.93 11.07
C PHE A 199 11.45 -3.28 9.63
N ASN A 200 12.72 -3.09 9.27
CA ASN A 200 13.23 -3.42 7.94
C ASN A 200 13.01 -4.90 7.56
N LEU A 201 13.19 -5.84 8.48
CA LEU A 201 12.94 -7.27 8.26
C LEU A 201 11.45 -7.58 8.06
N THR A 202 10.56 -6.94 8.82
CA THR A 202 9.12 -7.10 8.61
C THR A 202 8.68 -6.57 7.25
N GLN A 203 9.20 -5.42 6.81
CA GLN A 203 8.97 -4.91 5.46
C GLN A 203 9.52 -5.86 4.39
N ALA A 204 10.72 -6.40 4.58
CA ALA A 204 11.31 -7.38 3.68
C ALA A 204 10.46 -8.65 3.54
N ALA A 205 9.91 -9.15 4.65
CA ALA A 205 9.04 -10.31 4.69
C ALA A 205 7.73 -10.08 3.93
N LEU A 206 7.16 -8.87 4.01
CA LEU A 206 5.93 -8.51 3.29
C LEU A 206 6.18 -8.24 1.79
N LEU A 207 7.35 -7.73 1.44
CA LEU A 207 7.74 -7.44 0.06
C LEU A 207 8.31 -8.66 -0.68
N SER A 208 8.70 -9.72 0.03
CA SER A 208 9.32 -10.90 -0.57
C SER A 208 8.51 -11.59 -1.68
N PRO A 209 7.16 -11.58 -1.72
CA PRO A 209 6.41 -12.12 -2.86
C PRO A 209 6.60 -11.33 -4.15
N MET A 210 7.01 -10.06 -4.07
CA MET A 210 7.28 -9.27 -5.28
C MET A 210 8.46 -9.81 -6.09
N LEU A 211 9.33 -10.62 -5.50
CA LEU A 211 10.42 -11.28 -6.21
C LEU A 211 9.95 -12.37 -7.19
N PHE A 212 8.65 -12.70 -7.20
CA PHE A 212 8.05 -13.46 -8.32
C PHE A 212 7.99 -12.66 -9.62
N PHE A 213 8.05 -11.33 -9.57
CA PHE A 213 8.20 -10.51 -10.76
C PHE A 213 9.61 -10.64 -11.34
N HIS A 214 9.72 -10.38 -12.64
CA HIS A 214 11.00 -10.47 -13.33
C HIS A 214 12.01 -9.45 -12.74
N PRO A 215 13.26 -9.84 -12.42
CA PRO A 215 14.22 -8.99 -11.71
C PRO A 215 14.54 -7.69 -12.46
N ALA A 216 14.45 -7.67 -13.80
CA ALA A 216 14.64 -6.43 -14.55
C ALA A 216 13.54 -5.38 -14.31
N ILE A 217 12.31 -5.79 -13.98
CA ILE A 217 11.23 -4.88 -13.58
C ILE A 217 11.56 -4.25 -12.24
N LEU A 218 11.96 -5.08 -11.27
CA LEU A 218 12.30 -4.63 -9.92
C LEU A 218 13.49 -3.68 -9.94
N ALA A 219 14.54 -3.99 -10.73
CA ALA A 219 15.70 -3.13 -10.89
C ALA A 219 15.33 -1.76 -11.51
N ARG A 220 14.50 -1.75 -12.56
CA ARG A 220 14.01 -0.50 -13.18
C ARG A 220 13.15 0.31 -12.23
N ALA A 221 12.22 -0.34 -11.53
CA ALA A 221 11.36 0.31 -10.54
C ALA A 221 12.19 0.94 -9.41
N GLY A 222 13.21 0.21 -8.92
CA GLY A 222 14.14 0.71 -7.91
C GLY A 222 14.89 1.94 -8.41
N LEU A 223 15.45 1.88 -9.63
CA LEU A 223 16.15 3.02 -10.23
C LEU A 223 15.23 4.24 -10.41
N TYR A 224 14.01 4.05 -10.90
CA TYR A 224 13.04 5.14 -11.05
C TYR A 224 12.63 5.74 -9.71
N THR A 225 12.50 4.91 -8.67
CA THR A 225 12.15 5.36 -7.32
C THR A 225 13.29 6.17 -6.71
N VAL A 226 14.54 5.71 -6.82
CA VAL A 226 15.73 6.45 -6.35
C VAL A 226 15.84 7.79 -7.08
N GLY A 227 15.67 7.81 -8.41
CA GLY A 227 15.71 9.05 -9.19
C GLY A 227 14.60 10.03 -8.82
N MET A 228 13.37 9.54 -8.65
CA MET A 228 12.22 10.35 -8.26
C MET A 228 12.38 10.92 -6.85
N MET A 229 12.65 10.05 -5.87
CA MET A 229 12.83 10.44 -4.47
C MET A 229 14.02 11.40 -4.32
N GLY A 230 15.16 11.12 -4.97
CA GLY A 230 16.32 12.01 -4.96
C GLY A 230 16.02 13.38 -5.56
N SER A 231 15.25 13.43 -6.65
CA SER A 231 14.84 14.70 -7.28
C SER A 231 13.89 15.51 -6.39
N ILE A 232 12.89 14.85 -5.78
CA ILE A 232 11.94 15.50 -4.87
C ILE A 232 12.65 15.96 -3.59
N ALA A 233 13.51 15.13 -3.02
CA ALA A 233 14.33 15.48 -1.86
C ALA A 233 15.23 16.67 -2.16
N PHE A 234 15.84 16.73 -3.35
CA PHE A 234 16.61 17.90 -3.76
C PHE A 234 15.75 19.17 -3.79
N VAL A 235 14.53 19.10 -4.31
CA VAL A 235 13.57 20.22 -4.28
C VAL A 235 13.16 20.56 -2.84
N GLY A 236 12.87 19.58 -1.98
CA GLY A 236 12.54 19.82 -0.58
C GLY A 236 13.68 20.50 0.19
N ALA A 237 14.91 20.07 -0.08
CA ALA A 237 16.14 20.58 0.53
C ALA A 237 16.49 22.02 0.11
N THR A 238 16.07 22.43 -1.09
CA THR A 238 16.37 23.75 -1.66
C THR A 238 15.19 24.73 -1.57
N ALA A 239 14.02 24.29 -1.11
CA ALA A 239 12.84 25.13 -0.95
C ALA A 239 12.93 26.01 0.31
N LYS A 240 12.27 27.17 0.26
CA LYS A 240 12.15 28.08 1.41
C LYS A 240 11.63 27.36 2.65
N GLN A 241 12.17 27.73 3.82
CA GLN A 241 11.82 27.10 5.10
C GLN A 241 10.30 27.02 5.28
N GLU A 242 9.83 25.86 5.76
CA GLU A 242 8.45 25.61 6.24
C GLU A 242 7.32 25.66 5.19
N LYS A 243 7.62 25.98 3.93
CA LYS A 243 6.63 26.08 2.84
C LYS A 243 5.82 24.78 2.61
N TYR A 244 6.44 23.62 2.77
CA TYR A 244 5.82 22.30 2.63
C TYR A 244 5.48 21.64 3.96
N LEU A 245 5.66 22.30 5.12
CA LEU A 245 5.20 21.73 6.39
C LEU A 245 3.66 21.87 6.55
N TYR A 246 3.06 22.88 5.93
CA TYR A 246 1.61 23.10 5.94
C TYR A 246 0.81 22.06 5.14
N ILE A 247 1.43 21.40 4.16
CA ILE A 247 0.75 20.40 3.31
C ILE A 247 0.54 19.05 4.00
N GLY A 248 1.05 18.85 5.23
CA GLY A 248 0.91 17.58 5.97
C GLY A 248 -0.54 17.14 6.18
N GLY A 249 -1.45 18.08 6.50
CA GLY A 249 -2.88 17.80 6.70
C GLY A 249 -3.56 17.25 5.43
N PRO A 250 -3.52 17.99 4.31
CA PRO A 250 -3.99 17.49 3.01
C PRO A 250 -3.34 16.18 2.56
N LEU A 251 -2.04 15.98 2.82
CA LEU A 251 -1.33 14.76 2.48
C LEU A 251 -1.87 13.54 3.25
N LEU A 252 -2.11 13.67 4.55
CA LEU A 252 -2.72 12.59 5.36
C LEU A 252 -4.12 12.22 4.87
N ALA A 253 -4.94 13.21 4.50
CA ALA A 253 -6.25 12.96 3.88
C ALA A 253 -6.10 12.18 2.55
N GLY A 254 -5.11 12.55 1.73
CA GLY A 254 -4.74 11.82 0.52
C GLY A 254 -4.36 10.36 0.77
N VAL A 255 -3.51 10.10 1.78
CA VAL A 255 -3.14 8.72 2.17
C VAL A 255 -4.35 7.92 2.62
N ALA A 256 -5.27 8.51 3.37
CA ALA A 256 -6.48 7.80 3.81
C ALA A 256 -7.32 7.34 2.60
N ILE A 257 -7.54 8.22 1.62
CA ILE A 257 -8.27 7.88 0.38
C ILE A 257 -7.53 6.79 -0.41
N VAL A 258 -6.21 6.89 -0.53
CA VAL A 258 -5.38 5.89 -1.21
C VAL A 258 -5.44 4.56 -0.48
N ALA A 259 -5.28 4.54 0.84
CA ALA A 259 -5.31 3.33 1.66
C ALA A 259 -6.66 2.61 1.54
N LEU A 260 -7.77 3.35 1.65
CA LEU A 260 -9.12 2.81 1.46
C LEU A 260 -9.32 2.25 0.05
N SER A 261 -8.79 2.94 -0.97
CA SER A 261 -8.84 2.46 -2.37
C SER A 261 -8.03 1.17 -2.56
N GLY A 262 -6.93 0.99 -1.83
CA GLY A 262 -6.12 -0.23 -1.85
C GLY A 262 -6.78 -1.42 -1.13
N LEU A 263 -7.66 -1.15 -0.16
CA LEU A 263 -8.45 -2.19 0.55
C LEU A 263 -9.74 -2.57 -0.18
N ALA A 264 -10.16 -1.76 -1.17
CA ALA A 264 -11.40 -2.00 -1.93
C ALA A 264 -11.49 -3.42 -2.54
N PRO A 265 -10.43 -4.03 -3.10
CA PRO A 265 -10.49 -5.40 -3.65
C PRO A 265 -10.72 -6.49 -2.60
N LEU A 266 -10.48 -6.21 -1.31
CA LEU A 266 -10.66 -7.18 -0.22
C LEU A 266 -12.12 -7.20 0.30
N VAL A 267 -12.83 -6.08 0.16
CA VAL A 267 -14.17 -5.88 0.71
C VAL A 267 -15.25 -5.91 -0.37
N LEU A 268 -14.93 -5.47 -1.59
CA LEU A 268 -15.90 -5.40 -2.69
C LEU A 268 -15.99 -6.72 -3.47
N PRO A 269 -17.21 -7.18 -3.82
CA PRO A 269 -17.40 -8.32 -4.69
C PRO A 269 -16.85 -8.03 -6.10
N VAL A 270 -16.17 -9.03 -6.68
CA VAL A 270 -15.48 -8.99 -7.99
C VAL A 270 -16.36 -8.54 -9.17
N THR A 271 -17.68 -8.55 -8.99
CA THR A 271 -18.68 -8.10 -9.97
C THR A 271 -18.64 -6.58 -10.23
N ALA A 272 -18.08 -5.79 -9.31
CA ALA A 272 -18.00 -4.33 -9.40
C ALA A 272 -16.76 -3.86 -10.19
N THR A 273 -16.62 -4.32 -11.44
CA THR A 273 -15.40 -4.14 -12.25
C THR A 273 -15.03 -2.68 -12.52
N ARG A 274 -16.01 -1.80 -12.79
CA ARG A 274 -15.76 -0.37 -13.05
C ARG A 274 -15.28 0.39 -11.81
N THR A 275 -15.84 0.10 -10.64
CA THR A 275 -15.41 0.73 -9.38
C THR A 275 -14.03 0.24 -8.99
N LEU A 276 -13.74 -1.06 -9.17
CA LEU A 276 -12.41 -1.63 -8.93
C LEU A 276 -11.33 -1.00 -9.82
N MET A 277 -11.63 -0.76 -11.10
CA MET A 277 -10.70 -0.09 -12.03
C MET A 277 -10.37 1.35 -11.60
N LEU A 278 -11.37 2.09 -11.10
CA LEU A 278 -11.19 3.48 -10.69
C LEU A 278 -10.41 3.55 -9.37
N THR A 279 -10.72 2.66 -8.41
CA THR A 279 -9.96 2.53 -7.17
C THR A 279 -8.52 2.08 -7.41
N GLU A 280 -8.26 1.20 -8.40
CA GLU A 280 -6.89 0.77 -8.74
C GLU A 280 -6.07 1.92 -9.35
N LYS A 281 -6.67 2.76 -10.21
CA LYS A 281 -6.00 3.96 -10.75
C LYS A 281 -5.74 5.02 -9.68
N LEU A 282 -6.73 5.29 -8.82
CA LEU A 282 -6.58 6.21 -7.68
C LEU A 282 -5.52 5.72 -6.71
N TRP A 283 -5.51 4.42 -6.42
CA TRP A 283 -4.48 3.81 -5.62
C TRP A 283 -3.11 4.00 -6.29
N LEU A 284 -2.89 3.48 -7.51
CA LEU A 284 -1.58 3.53 -8.17
C LEU A 284 -1.07 4.96 -8.41
N TYR A 285 -1.81 5.78 -9.16
CA TYR A 285 -1.34 7.10 -9.57
C TYR A 285 -1.59 8.19 -8.52
N GLY A 286 -2.73 8.14 -7.84
CA GLY A 286 -3.01 9.06 -6.73
C GLY A 286 -2.08 8.78 -5.55
N GLY A 287 -1.83 7.51 -5.23
CA GLY A 287 -0.81 7.13 -4.25
C GLY A 287 0.58 7.64 -4.62
N LEU A 288 1.01 7.48 -5.88
CA LEU A 288 2.32 7.98 -6.32
C LEU A 288 2.47 9.50 -6.11
N ALA A 289 1.43 10.27 -6.44
CA ALA A 289 1.43 11.72 -6.20
C ALA A 289 1.48 12.06 -4.71
N VAL A 290 0.71 11.36 -3.88
CA VAL A 290 0.65 11.57 -2.44
C VAL A 290 1.98 11.21 -1.77
N PHE A 291 2.57 10.05 -2.07
CA PHE A 291 3.86 9.65 -1.48
C PHE A 291 5.03 10.50 -2.00
N GLY A 292 4.97 10.97 -3.26
CA GLY A 292 5.90 12.00 -3.72
C GLY A 292 5.77 13.30 -2.92
N GLY A 293 4.54 13.69 -2.58
CA GLY A 293 4.27 14.81 -1.67
C GLY A 293 4.78 14.56 -0.24
N PHE A 294 4.64 13.34 0.29
CA PHE A 294 5.22 12.96 1.58
C PHE A 294 6.74 13.03 1.57
N THR A 295 7.41 12.59 0.50
CA THR A 295 8.87 12.71 0.40
C THR A 295 9.32 14.17 0.51
N LEU A 296 8.57 15.09 -0.09
CA LEU A 296 8.83 16.52 -0.02
C LEU A 296 8.58 17.07 1.40
N TYR A 297 7.45 16.69 2.01
CA TYR A 297 7.08 17.04 3.38
C TYR A 297 8.12 16.53 4.39
N ASP A 298 8.49 15.25 4.31
CA ASP A 298 9.44 14.59 5.20
C ASP A 298 10.84 15.20 5.06
N THR A 299 11.28 15.52 3.84
CA THR A 299 12.55 16.23 3.64
C THR A 299 12.56 17.58 4.36
N GLN A 300 11.46 18.35 4.30
CA GLN A 300 11.35 19.61 5.02
C GLN A 300 11.21 19.44 6.53
N LYS A 301 10.47 18.43 6.97
CA LYS A 301 10.32 18.06 8.37
C LYS A 301 11.66 17.69 8.99
N ILE A 302 12.50 16.94 8.28
CA ILE A 302 13.88 16.62 8.68
C ILE A 302 14.70 17.91 8.88
N LEU A 303 14.62 18.86 7.95
CA LEU A 303 15.31 20.15 8.07
C LEU A 303 14.76 21.01 9.22
N ALA A 304 13.46 20.94 9.50
CA ALA A 304 12.87 21.61 10.65
C ALA A 304 13.33 20.98 11.98
N HIS A 305 13.36 19.65 12.07
CA HIS A 305 13.88 18.93 13.23
C HIS A 305 15.38 19.13 13.42
N ALA A 306 16.16 19.23 12.34
CA ALA A 306 17.58 19.59 12.43
C ALA A 306 17.76 20.97 13.09
N ARG A 307 17.01 21.99 12.66
CA ARG A 307 17.05 23.34 13.26
C ARG A 307 16.64 23.33 14.74
N MET A 308 15.61 22.56 15.09
CA MET A 308 15.18 22.45 16.48
C MET A 308 16.20 21.69 17.34
N ALA A 309 16.88 20.69 16.78
CA ALA A 309 17.95 19.96 17.45
C ALA A 309 19.20 20.82 17.66
N GLU A 310 19.54 21.68 16.70
CA GLU A 310 20.63 22.67 16.83
C GLU A 310 20.37 23.66 17.98
N ARG A 311 19.11 24.05 18.18
CA ARG A 311 18.68 24.92 19.29
C ARG A 311 18.54 24.19 20.64
N GLY A 312 18.87 22.90 20.71
CA GLY A 312 18.76 22.10 21.92
C GLY A 312 17.33 21.77 22.36
N LEU A 313 16.32 22.06 21.54
CA LEU A 313 14.91 21.77 21.82
C LEU A 313 14.59 20.27 21.64
N PHE A 314 15.34 19.57 20.80
CA PHE A 314 15.17 18.15 20.50
C PHE A 314 16.51 17.43 20.41
N ARG A 315 16.54 16.13 20.73
CA ARG A 315 17.73 15.29 20.52
C ARG A 315 17.85 14.88 19.05
N ARG A 316 19.08 14.84 18.55
CA ARG A 316 19.38 14.40 17.18
C ARG A 316 19.03 12.93 17.02
N ASP A 317 18.13 12.63 16.09
CA ASP A 317 17.60 11.27 15.91
C ASP A 317 17.30 10.96 14.43
N ALA A 318 18.38 10.74 13.67
CA ALA A 318 18.30 10.47 12.24
C ALA A 318 17.57 9.14 11.91
N VAL A 319 17.63 8.14 12.79
CA VAL A 319 16.98 6.83 12.58
C VAL A 319 15.46 6.95 12.59
N ASN A 320 14.91 7.77 13.49
CA ASN A 320 13.46 7.93 13.58
C ASN A 320 12.87 8.65 12.36
N GLU A 321 13.62 9.61 11.79
CA GLU A 321 13.25 10.25 10.54
C GLU A 321 13.51 9.35 9.32
N SER A 322 14.51 8.46 9.37
CA SER A 322 14.80 7.57 8.25
C SER A 322 13.65 6.60 7.97
N ILE A 323 12.93 6.18 9.02
CA ILE A 323 11.77 5.27 8.90
C ILE A 323 10.66 5.90 8.04
N SER A 324 10.40 7.20 8.14
CA SER A 324 9.33 7.81 7.35
C SER A 324 9.72 7.92 5.86
N LEU A 325 10.98 8.30 5.58
CA LEU A 325 11.53 8.24 4.22
C LEU A 325 11.60 6.80 3.66
N GLU A 326 11.91 5.80 4.48
CA GLU A 326 11.88 4.38 4.08
C GLU A 326 10.46 3.96 3.68
N LEU A 327 9.44 4.36 4.43
CA LEU A 327 8.04 4.08 4.10
C LEU A 327 7.62 4.75 2.80
N ASP A 328 7.99 6.01 2.57
CA ASP A 328 7.73 6.70 1.31
C ASP A 328 8.38 5.98 0.13
N PHE A 329 9.66 5.59 0.28
CA PHE A 329 10.38 4.84 -0.73
C PHE A 329 9.67 3.53 -1.07
N ILE A 330 9.31 2.73 -0.06
CA ILE A 330 8.63 1.45 -0.26
C ILE A 330 7.29 1.66 -0.98
N ASN A 331 6.51 2.65 -0.56
CA ASN A 331 5.21 2.93 -1.16
C ASN A 331 5.32 3.38 -2.63
N ILE A 332 6.29 4.22 -2.97
CA ILE A 332 6.56 4.62 -4.36
C ILE A 332 7.06 3.41 -5.16
N PHE A 333 7.98 2.63 -4.60
CA PHE A 333 8.59 1.46 -5.24
C PHE A 333 7.55 0.39 -5.61
N VAL A 334 6.68 0.00 -4.66
CA VAL A 334 5.64 -1.01 -4.90
C VAL A 334 4.75 -0.60 -6.07
N ARG A 335 4.32 0.66 -6.09
CA ARG A 335 3.48 1.21 -7.18
C ARG A 335 4.22 1.23 -8.50
N MET A 336 5.50 1.61 -8.50
CA MET A 336 6.33 1.60 -9.71
C MET A 336 6.50 0.19 -10.27
N VAL A 337 6.75 -0.81 -9.41
CA VAL A 337 6.82 -2.23 -9.81
C VAL A 337 5.51 -2.66 -10.48
N GLN A 338 4.37 -2.30 -9.90
CA GLN A 338 3.07 -2.66 -10.46
C GLN A 338 2.82 -1.99 -11.81
N ILE A 339 3.06 -0.68 -11.92
CA ILE A 339 2.92 0.04 -13.19
C ILE A 339 3.76 -0.63 -14.29
N LEU A 340 5.01 -0.98 -13.99
CA LEU A 340 5.90 -1.62 -14.96
C LEU A 340 5.49 -3.06 -15.28
N ALA A 341 5.02 -3.83 -14.28
CA ALA A 341 4.52 -5.18 -14.48
C ALA A 341 3.29 -5.19 -15.41
N MET A 342 2.39 -4.22 -15.24
CA MET A 342 1.21 -4.04 -16.09
C MET A 342 1.59 -3.67 -17.53
N GLN A 343 2.58 -2.78 -17.70
CA GLN A 343 3.09 -2.42 -19.02
C GLN A 343 3.76 -3.59 -19.74
N GLN A 344 4.47 -4.47 -19.03
CA GLN A 344 5.10 -5.65 -19.62
C GLN A 344 4.09 -6.73 -20.00
N GLY A 345 3.04 -6.90 -19.19
CA GLY A 345 1.90 -7.78 -19.53
C GLY A 345 1.14 -7.34 -20.78
N ARG A 346 1.26 -6.08 -21.20
CA ARG A 346 0.65 -5.52 -22.42
C ARG A 346 1.45 -5.79 -23.71
N ARG A 347 2.73 -6.16 -23.59
CA ARG A 347 3.61 -6.41 -24.75
C ARG A 347 3.69 -7.89 -25.15
N LYS A 348 2.98 -8.78 -24.44
CA LYS A 348 2.81 -10.19 -24.79
C LYS A 348 1.41 -10.39 -25.34
#